data_AF-A0AAD4BA09-F1
#
_entry.id   AF-A0AAD4BA09-F1
#
_cell.length_a   1.000
_cell.length_b   1.000
_cell.length_c   1.000
_cell.angle_alpha   90.00
_cell.angle_beta   90.00
_cell.angle_gamma   90.00
#
_symmetry.space_group_name_H-M   'P 1'
#
loop_
_entity.id
_entity.type
_entity.pdbx_description
1 polymer ?
#
loop_
_entity_poly.entity_id
_entity_poly.type
_entity_poly.pdbx_seq_one_letter_code
_entity_poly.pdbx_strand_id
1 'polypeptide(L)'
;MQRLLTSVLVGLSLAKSVFSFTPGFPYGSQKVRGVNLGGWLLLEPWITPSIFDNTGNNAIVDEWTFGQYQNHNTASSVLKNHWNTWITESDFGAIAAAG
;
A
#
# COMPACT_ATOMS: atom_id res chain seq x y z
N MET A 1 7.29 55.68 -8.38
CA MET A 1 6.53 54.45 -8.64
C MET A 1 7.40 53.20 -8.79
N GLN A 2 8.56 53.25 -9.45
CA GLN A 2 9.44 52.07 -9.66
C GLN A 2 10.01 51.42 -8.38
N ARG A 3 10.28 52.23 -7.34
CA ARG A 3 10.92 51.76 -6.08
C ARG A 3 9.97 51.04 -5.12
N LEU A 4 8.66 51.24 -5.26
CA LEU A 4 7.66 50.58 -4.41
C LEU A 4 7.34 49.16 -4.93
N LEU A 5 7.36 48.97 -6.26
CA LEU A 5 7.15 47.67 -6.89
C LEU A 5 8.29 46.67 -6.64
N THR A 6 9.53 47.14 -6.53
CA THR A 6 10.70 46.26 -6.31
C THR A 6 10.70 45.63 -4.92
N SER A 7 10.22 46.36 -3.90
CA SER A 7 10.16 45.86 -2.52
C SER A 7 9.11 44.75 -2.32
N VAL A 8 8.01 44.78 -3.09
CA VAL A 8 6.93 43.77 -2.99
C VAL A 8 7.35 42.44 -3.63
N LEU A 9 8.10 42.47 -4.74
CA LEU A 9 8.59 41.26 -5.41
C LEU A 9 9.65 40.50 -4.59
N VAL A 10 10.54 41.21 -3.88
CA VAL A 10 11.52 40.57 -2.97
C VAL A 10 10.81 39.92 -1.78
N GLY A 11 9.76 40.54 -1.24
CA GLY A 11 8.98 40.00 -0.11
C GLY A 11 8.29 38.67 -0.41
N LEU A 12 7.76 38.47 -1.63
CA LEU A 12 7.15 37.20 -2.04
C LEU A 12 8.19 36.07 -2.24
N SER A 13 9.42 36.41 -2.65
CA SER A 13 10.48 35.40 -2.90
C SER A 13 11.06 34.77 -1.61
N LEU A 14 10.83 35.41 -0.46
CA LEU A 14 11.26 34.93 0.86
C LEU A 14 10.15 34.20 1.63
N ALA A 15 8.95 34.09 1.06
CA ALA A 15 7.91 33.24 1.62
C ALA A 15 8.36 31.79 1.47
N LYS A 16 8.94 31.22 2.54
CA LYS A 16 9.17 29.78 2.63
C LYS A 16 7.87 29.08 2.26
N SER A 17 7.91 28.18 1.29
CA SER A 17 6.76 27.34 0.94
C SER A 17 6.21 26.73 2.23
N VAL A 18 5.02 27.20 2.64
CA VAL A 18 4.38 26.83 3.90
C VAL A 18 3.89 25.37 3.87
N PHE A 19 4.09 24.70 2.72
CA PHE A 19 3.77 23.30 2.49
C PHE A 19 5.03 22.45 2.25
N SER A 20 6.12 22.72 2.98
CA SER A 20 7.27 21.82 2.98
C SER A 20 6.89 20.51 3.67
N PHE A 21 6.57 19.48 2.88
CA PHE A 21 6.44 18.11 3.38
C PHE A 21 7.73 17.74 4.11
N THR A 22 7.62 17.43 5.41
CA THR A 22 8.72 16.88 6.20
C THR A 22 8.42 15.41 6.42
N PRO A 23 9.03 14.49 5.65
CA PRO A 23 8.79 13.08 5.83
C PRO A 23 9.26 12.62 7.21
N GLY A 24 8.51 11.73 7.86
CA GLY A 24 8.90 11.13 9.14
C GLY A 24 10.12 10.20 9.05
N PHE A 25 10.55 9.86 7.84
CA PHE A 25 11.76 9.07 7.56
C PHE A 25 12.78 9.94 6.80
N PRO A 26 14.08 9.92 7.17
CA PRO A 26 15.10 10.76 6.54
C PRO A 26 15.56 10.16 5.20
N TYR A 27 14.71 10.28 4.18
CA TYR A 27 15.02 9.84 2.82
C TYR A 27 16.29 10.51 2.30
N GLY A 28 17.14 9.74 1.62
CA GLY A 28 18.41 10.21 1.05
C GLY A 28 19.62 10.10 1.99
N SER A 29 19.42 10.03 3.31
CA SER A 29 20.49 9.77 4.28
C SER A 29 20.39 8.39 4.95
N GLN A 30 19.18 7.84 5.05
CA GLN A 30 18.95 6.49 5.57
C GLN A 30 18.39 5.57 4.46
N LYS A 31 18.92 4.34 4.40
CA LYS A 31 18.42 3.30 3.48
C LYS A 31 17.18 2.64 4.06
N VAL A 32 16.14 2.48 3.23
CA VAL A 32 14.97 1.65 3.56
C VAL A 32 15.33 0.18 3.38
N ARG A 33 15.03 -0.64 4.38
CA ARG A 33 15.03 -2.10 4.32
C ARG A 33 13.65 -2.55 4.74
N GLY A 34 12.96 -3.28 3.87
CA GLY A 34 11.58 -3.65 4.10
C GLY A 34 11.12 -4.70 3.10
N VAL A 35 9.92 -5.19 3.32
CA VAL A 35 9.28 -6.24 2.53
C VAL A 35 7.90 -5.77 2.07
N ASN A 36 7.42 -6.33 0.94
CA ASN A 36 6.02 -6.17 0.55
C ASN A 36 5.17 -7.17 1.33
N LEU A 37 3.94 -6.77 1.67
CA LEU A 37 2.92 -7.67 2.24
C LEU A 37 2.09 -8.29 1.11
N GLY A 38 2.79 -8.98 0.20
CA GLY A 38 2.21 -9.54 -1.04
C GLY A 38 1.13 -10.58 -0.76
N GLY A 39 0.16 -10.67 -1.66
CA GLY A 39 -0.97 -11.60 -1.51
C GLY A 39 -1.99 -11.23 -0.44
N TRP A 40 -1.81 -10.15 0.34
CA TRP A 40 -2.73 -9.81 1.44
C TRP A 40 -4.02 -9.17 0.96
N LEU A 41 -3.93 -7.96 0.40
CA LEU A 41 -5.10 -7.16 -0.03
C LEU A 41 -5.35 -7.24 -1.53
N LEU A 42 -4.43 -7.87 -2.27
CA LEU A 42 -4.59 -8.24 -3.66
C LEU A 42 -4.13 -9.70 -3.79
N LEU A 43 -5.00 -10.57 -4.29
CA LEU A 43 -4.74 -11.99 -4.46
C LEU A 43 -3.88 -12.24 -5.68
N GLU A 44 -2.90 -13.13 -5.52
CA GLU A 44 -2.02 -13.56 -6.59
C GLU A 44 -1.97 -15.08 -6.58
N PRO A 45 -2.37 -15.79 -7.65
CA PRO A 45 -2.47 -17.24 -7.65
C PRO A 45 -1.17 -17.97 -7.28
N TRP A 46 -0.02 -17.35 -7.53
CA TRP A 46 1.28 -17.92 -7.20
C TRP A 46 1.74 -17.64 -5.75
N ILE A 47 1.10 -16.70 -5.04
CA ILE A 47 1.34 -16.43 -3.61
C ILE A 47 0.29 -17.15 -2.75
N THR A 48 -0.98 -17.11 -3.14
CA THR A 48 -2.13 -17.67 -2.40
C THR A 48 -2.89 -18.73 -3.21
N PRO A 49 -2.22 -19.78 -3.75
CA PRO A 49 -2.83 -20.74 -4.67
C PRO A 49 -4.07 -21.43 -4.12
N SER A 50 -4.09 -21.70 -2.82
CA SER A 50 -5.21 -22.38 -2.17
C SER A 50 -6.56 -21.66 -2.32
N ILE A 51 -6.59 -20.32 -2.43
CA ILE A 51 -7.84 -19.59 -2.65
C ILE A 51 -8.41 -19.89 -4.03
N PHE A 52 -7.54 -20.01 -5.04
CA PHE A 52 -7.91 -20.28 -6.43
C PHE A 52 -8.25 -21.75 -6.65
N ASP A 53 -7.42 -22.65 -6.14
CA ASP A 53 -7.62 -24.11 -6.25
C ASP A 53 -8.94 -24.54 -5.59
N ASN A 54 -9.27 -23.98 -4.43
CA ASN A 54 -10.49 -24.30 -3.70
C ASN A 54 -11.78 -23.79 -4.36
N THR A 55 -11.69 -22.97 -5.41
CA THR A 55 -12.89 -22.55 -6.14
C THR A 55 -13.49 -23.67 -6.98
N GLY A 56 -12.68 -24.67 -7.38
CA GLY A 56 -13.08 -25.71 -8.33
C GLY A 56 -13.46 -25.17 -9.71
N ASN A 57 -13.13 -23.91 -10.02
CA ASN A 57 -13.51 -23.22 -11.25
C ASN A 57 -12.28 -22.69 -11.99
N ASN A 58 -11.89 -23.38 -13.07
CA ASN A 58 -10.72 -23.03 -13.88
C ASN A 58 -10.85 -21.68 -14.62
N ALA A 59 -12.04 -21.05 -14.66
CA ALA A 59 -12.20 -19.70 -15.20
C ALA A 59 -11.75 -18.61 -14.22
N ILE A 60 -11.53 -18.95 -12.94
CA ILE A 60 -11.02 -18.04 -11.91
C ILE A 60 -9.49 -18.09 -11.91
N VAL A 61 -8.87 -17.10 -12.54
CA VAL A 61 -7.41 -17.04 -12.78
C VAL A 61 -6.74 -15.83 -12.13
N ASP A 62 -7.52 -14.88 -11.62
CA ASP A 62 -7.08 -13.66 -10.95
C ASP A 62 -8.16 -13.16 -9.97
N GLU A 63 -7.87 -12.13 -9.18
CA GLU A 63 -8.86 -11.59 -8.22
C GLU A 63 -10.11 -11.04 -8.91
N TRP A 64 -9.97 -10.49 -10.12
CA TRP A 64 -11.10 -9.97 -10.88
C TRP A 64 -12.09 -11.08 -11.22
N THR A 65 -11.61 -12.15 -11.85
CA THR A 65 -12.39 -13.35 -12.19
C THR A 65 -12.88 -14.08 -10.94
N PHE A 66 -12.12 -14.04 -9.83
CA PHE A 66 -12.60 -14.51 -8.53
C PHE A 66 -13.84 -13.73 -8.10
N GLY A 67 -13.79 -12.39 -8.11
CA GLY A 67 -14.94 -11.54 -7.79
C GLY A 67 -16.10 -11.65 -8.77
N GLN A 68 -15.83 -11.95 -10.05
CA GLN A 68 -16.88 -12.11 -11.07
C GLN A 68 -17.59 -13.46 -11.02
N TYR A 69 -16.86 -14.55 -10.83
CA TYR A 69 -17.40 -15.91 -10.99
C TYR A 69 -17.66 -16.63 -9.67
N GLN A 70 -17.07 -16.18 -8.55
CA GLN A 70 -17.41 -16.71 -7.24
C GLN A 70 -18.72 -16.10 -6.74
N ASN A 71 -19.50 -16.88 -5.99
CA ASN A 71 -20.65 -16.31 -5.30
C ASN A 71 -20.20 -15.18 -4.35
N HIS A 72 -20.86 -14.04 -4.39
CA HIS A 72 -20.50 -12.86 -3.61
C HIS A 72 -20.32 -13.14 -2.10
N ASN A 73 -21.22 -13.92 -1.49
CA ASN A 73 -21.14 -14.22 -0.05
C ASN A 73 -19.95 -15.15 0.27
N THR A 74 -19.70 -16.13 -0.61
CA THR A 74 -18.52 -16.99 -0.52
C THR A 74 -17.24 -16.18 -0.67
N ALA A 75 -17.14 -15.35 -1.72
CA ALA A 75 -15.99 -14.49 -1.97
C ALA A 75 -15.71 -13.57 -0.78
N SER A 76 -16.74 -12.87 -0.27
CA SER A 76 -16.62 -12.01 0.91
C SER A 76 -16.17 -12.80 2.15
N SER A 77 -16.70 -14.00 2.39
CA SER A 77 -16.30 -14.82 3.53
C SER A 77 -14.84 -15.27 3.43
N VAL A 78 -14.43 -15.74 2.25
CA VAL A 78 -13.06 -16.19 1.97
C VAL A 78 -12.07 -15.03 2.13
N LEU A 79 -12.36 -13.87 1.52
CA LEU A 79 -11.51 -12.68 1.60
C LEU A 79 -11.40 -12.16 3.03
N LYS A 80 -12.50 -12.06 3.78
CA LYS A 80 -12.45 -11.63 5.19
C LYS A 80 -11.61 -12.58 6.05
N ASN A 81 -11.79 -13.89 5.87
CA ASN A 81 -10.96 -14.86 6.58
C ASN A 81 -9.48 -14.72 6.22
N HIS A 82 -9.18 -14.56 4.92
CA HIS A 82 -7.82 -14.35 4.42
C HIS A 82 -7.20 -13.08 5.02
N TRP A 83 -7.89 -11.93 4.95
CA TRP A 83 -7.38 -10.67 5.49
C TRP A 83 -7.10 -10.74 6.99
N ASN A 84 -7.92 -11.47 7.75
CA ASN A 84 -7.78 -11.63 9.20
C ASN A 84 -6.63 -12.58 9.60
N THR A 85 -6.11 -13.40 8.68
CA THR A 85 -5.20 -14.50 9.02
C THR A 85 -3.90 -14.53 8.22
N TRP A 86 -3.84 -13.87 7.06
CA TRP A 86 -2.65 -13.89 6.20
C TRP A 86 -1.49 -13.05 6.76
N ILE A 87 -1.78 -11.82 7.21
CA ILE A 87 -0.82 -10.96 7.91
C ILE A 87 -1.44 -10.53 9.22
N THR A 88 -0.69 -10.70 10.29
CA THR A 88 -1.08 -10.40 11.67
C THR A 88 -0.05 -9.49 12.33
N GLU A 89 -0.34 -9.02 13.54
CA GLU A 89 0.63 -8.24 14.33
C GLU A 89 1.93 -9.01 14.59
N SER A 90 1.85 -10.35 14.70
CA SER A 90 3.04 -11.19 14.87
C SER A 90 4.00 -11.09 13.69
N ASP A 91 3.50 -10.93 12.48
CA ASP A 91 4.33 -10.79 11.27
C ASP A 91 5.09 -9.47 11.28
N PHE A 92 4.48 -8.38 11.75
CA PHE A 92 5.18 -7.10 11.97
C PHE A 92 6.28 -7.22 13.03
N GLY A 93 6.01 -7.97 14.11
CA GLY A 93 7.03 -8.30 15.11
C GLY A 93 8.22 -9.05 14.51
N ALA A 94 7.95 -10.03 13.63
CA ALA A 94 8.99 -10.78 12.92
C ALA A 94 9.78 -9.93 11.93
N ILE A 95 9.11 -9.05 11.16
CA ILE A 95 9.76 -8.11 10.25
C ILE A 95 10.70 -7.19 11.03
N ALA A 96 10.24 -6.61 12.15
CA ALA A 96 11.07 -5.75 12.99
C ALA A 96 12.28 -6.49 13.58
N ALA A 97 12.11 -7.76 13.99
CA ALA A 97 13.19 -8.58 14.51
C ALA A 97 14.23 -8.99 13.45
N ALA A 98 13.86 -8.99 12.17
CA ALA A 98 14.75 -9.32 11.06
C ALA A 98 15.69 -8.18 10.64
N GLY A 99 15.40 -6.93 11.04
CA GLY A 99 16.19 -5.72 10.75
C GLY A 99 15.86 -5.04 9.41
#